data_AF-A0A933CQ78-F1
#
_entry.id   AF-A0A933CQ78-F1
#
_cell.length_a   1.000
_cell.length_b   1.000
_cell.length_c   1.000
_cell.angle_alpha   90.00
_cell.angle_beta   90.00
_cell.angle_gamma   90.00
#
_symmetry.space_group_name_H-M   'P 1'
#
loop_
_entity.id
_entity.type
_entity.pdbx_description
1 polymer ?
#
loop_
_entity_poly.entity_id
_entity_poly.type
_entity_poly.pdbx_seq_one_letter_code
_entity_poly.pdbx_strand_id
1 'polypeptide(L)' 'MGESNPTFAKYGPAQPIVAVTPHLQTVRGLMLVWGVRPFLTEEFTSTDAMIKAATDLVRDKRSSRPR' A
#
# COMPACT_ATOMS: atom_id res chain seq x y z
N MET A 1 -31.84 22.30 -9.11
CA MET A 1 -30.52 22.81 -8.69
C MET A 1 -29.82 21.66 -7.98
N GLY A 2 -29.22 20.79 -8.78
CA GLY A 2 -28.67 19.51 -8.32
C GLY A 2 -27.16 19.57 -8.45
N GLU A 3 -26.47 19.62 -7.32
CA GLU A 3 -25.04 19.39 -7.26
C GLU A 3 -24.77 18.42 -6.11
N SER A 4 -25.13 17.16 -6.33
CA SER A 4 -24.64 16.05 -5.51
C SER A 4 -23.17 15.84 -5.80
N ASN A 5 -22.31 16.59 -5.11
CA ASN A 5 -20.87 16.41 -5.10
C ASN A 5 -20.54 15.05 -4.45
N PRO A 6 -19.83 14.11 -5.11
CA PRO A 6 -19.40 12.88 -4.48
C PRO A 6 -18.27 13.18 -3.49
N THR A 7 -18.63 13.68 -2.30
CA THR A 7 -17.73 14.06 -1.20
C THR A 7 -16.82 12.92 -0.73
N PHE A 8 -17.13 11.68 -1.12
CA PHE A 8 -16.43 10.46 -0.70
C PHE A 8 -15.06 10.27 -1.36
N ALA A 9 -14.78 10.94 -2.49
CA ALA A 9 -13.48 10.83 -3.19
C ALA A 9 -12.36 11.69 -2.57
N LYS A 10 -12.67 12.55 -1.59
CA LYS A 10 -11.73 13.54 -1.04
C LYS A 10 -10.73 13.00 -0.01
N TYR A 11 -11.00 11.84 0.58
CA TYR A 11 -10.22 11.34 1.74
C TYR A 11 -9.31 10.15 1.40
N GLY A 12 -9.27 9.73 0.13
CA GLY A 12 -8.30 8.72 -0.30
C GLY A 12 -6.91 9.34 -0.37
N PRO A 13 -5.87 8.73 0.23
CA PRO A 13 -4.51 9.18 0.01
C PRO A 13 -4.23 9.15 -1.50
N ALA A 14 -3.89 10.30 -2.08
CA ALA A 14 -3.61 10.44 -3.51
C ALA A 14 -2.45 9.54 -3.98
N GLN A 15 -1.62 9.08 -3.03
CA GLN A 15 -0.56 8.12 -3.26
C GLN A 15 -0.91 6.76 -2.64
N PRO A 16 -0.70 5.65 -3.38
CA PRO A 16 -0.89 4.31 -2.83
C PRO A 16 0.07 4.10 -1.65
N ILE A 17 -0.50 3.75 -0.49
CA ILE A 17 0.27 3.44 0.72
C ILE A 17 0.80 2.01 0.59
N VAL A 18 2.10 1.82 0.75
CA VAL A 18 2.73 0.49 0.68
C VAL A 18 3.06 0.05 2.09
N ALA A 19 2.46 -1.05 2.53
CA ALA A 19 2.68 -1.59 3.86
C ALA A 19 3.47 -2.90 3.75
N VAL A 20 4.66 -2.95 4.35
CA VAL A 20 5.47 -4.17 4.44
C VAL A 20 5.33 -4.77 5.83
N THR A 21 4.92 -6.03 5.92
CA THR A 21 4.72 -6.71 7.21
C THR A 21 5.01 -8.20 7.11
N PRO A 22 5.60 -8.82 8.15
CA PRO A 22 5.82 -10.26 8.19
C PRO A 22 4.59 -11.07 8.59
N HIS A 23 3.51 -10.42 9.03
CA HIS A 23 2.33 -11.10 9.53
C HIS A 23 1.22 -11.14 8.49
N LEU A 24 0.84 -12.36 8.08
CA LEU A 24 -0.24 -12.57 7.11
C LEU A 24 -1.60 -12.03 7.60
N GLN A 25 -1.85 -12.06 8.91
CA GLN A 25 -3.05 -11.48 9.49
C GLN A 25 -3.13 -9.96 9.24
N THR A 26 -2.01 -9.26 9.39
CA THR A 26 -1.90 -7.82 9.12
C THR A 26 -2.09 -7.51 7.64
N VAL A 27 -1.50 -8.32 6.75
CA VAL A 27 -1.71 -8.19 5.30
C VAL A 27 -3.19 -8.26 4.95
N ARG A 28 -3.91 -9.27 5.46
CA ARG A 28 -5.33 -9.47 5.17
C ARG A 28 -6.19 -8.31 5.67
N GLY A 29 -5.90 -7.77 6.86
CA GLY A 29 -6.60 -6.59 7.37
C GLY A 29 -6.37 -5.35 6.51
N LEU A 30 -5.12 -5.12 6.09
CA LEU A 30 -4.75 -3.97 5.26
C LEU A 30 -5.30 -4.05 3.82
N MET A 31 -5.55 -5.25 3.29
CA MET A 31 -6.19 -5.42 1.97
C MET A 31 -7.62 -4.86 1.92
N LEU A 32 -8.29 -4.73 3.06
CA LEU A 32 -9.63 -4.13 3.16
C LEU A 32 -9.60 -2.59 3.20
N VAL A 33 -8.41 -2.00 3.41
CA VAL A 33 -8.25 -0.54 3.49
C VAL A 33 -8.04 0.02 2.09
N TRP A 34 -8.94 0.91 1.68
CA TRP A 34 -8.85 1.55 0.38
C TRP A 34 -7.56 2.38 0.23
N GLY A 35 -6.79 2.14 -0.84
CA GLY A 35 -5.54 2.83 -1.11
C GLY A 35 -4.30 2.23 -0.47
N VAL A 36 -4.41 1.15 0.31
CA VAL A 36 -3.26 0.43 0.89
C VAL A 36 -2.94 -0.82 0.06
N ARG A 37 -1.67 -1.02 -0.24
CA ARG A 37 -1.13 -2.26 -0.80
C ARG A 37 -0.19 -2.91 0.20
N PRO A 38 -0.67 -3.94 0.92
CA PRO A 38 0.17 -4.68 1.83
C PRO A 38 0.99 -5.75 1.10
N PHE A 39 2.21 -5.96 1.58
CA PHE A 39 3.17 -6.94 1.07
C PHE A 39 3.69 -7.77 2.22
N LEU A 40 3.56 -9.08 2.05
CA LEU A 40 4.14 -10.06 2.96
C LEU A 40 5.64 -10.15 2.67
N THR A 41 6.44 -10.06 3.72
CA THR A 41 7.90 -10.12 3.67
C THR A 41 8.41 -10.93 4.85
N GLU A 42 9.66 -11.36 4.82
CA GLU A 42 10.28 -12.00 5.98
C GLU A 42 10.52 -10.97 7.10
N GLU A 43 10.70 -11.45 8.34
CA GLU A 43 10.96 -10.57 9.49
C GLU A 43 12.24 -9.76 9.25
N PHE A 44 12.12 -8.44 9.40
CA PHE A 44 13.27 -7.55 9.33
C PHE A 44 13.89 -7.39 10.71
N THR A 45 15.19 -7.60 10.80
CA THR A 45 15.97 -7.34 12.02
C THR A 45 16.34 -5.86 12.17
N SER A 46 16.19 -5.05 11.11
CA SER A 46 16.55 -3.62 11.12
C SER A 46 15.57 -2.79 10.29
N THR A 47 15.30 -1.56 10.75
CA THR A 47 14.44 -0.58 10.09
C THR A 47 14.97 -0.21 8.70
N ASP A 48 16.28 -0.06 8.53
CA ASP A 48 16.88 0.26 7.23
C ASP A 48 16.64 -0.86 6.20
N ALA A 49 16.68 -2.12 6.64
CA ALA A 49 16.38 -3.27 5.79
C ALA A 49 14.92 -3.26 5.34
N MET A 50 13.99 -2.90 6.24
CA MET A 50 12.57 -2.73 5.93
C MET A 50 12.34 -1.65 4.86
N ILE A 51 12.97 -0.48 5.00
CA ILE A 51 12.83 0.64 4.06
C ILE A 51 13.41 0.26 2.69
N LYS A 52 14.58 -0.39 2.66
CA LYS A 52 15.21 -0.85 1.41
C LYS A 52 14.35 -1.88 0.70
N ALA A 53 13.81 -2.86 1.42
CA ALA A 53 12.89 -3.86 0.87
C ALA A 53 11.61 -3.23 0.32
N ALA A 54 11.00 -2.30 1.05
CA ALA A 54 9.83 -1.56 0.58
C ALA A 54 10.11 -0.79 -0.72
N THR A 55 11.27 -0.11 -0.79
CA THR A 55 11.67 0.67 -1.96
C THR A 55 11.94 -0.22 -3.18
N ASP A 56 12.61 -1.35 -2.97
CA ASP A 56 12.91 -2.33 -4.02
C ASP A 56 11.63 -2.95 -4.60
N LEU A 57 10.73 -3.36 -3.72
CA LEU A 57 9.44 -3.93 -4.07
C LEU A 57 8.55 -2.93 -4.84
N VAL A 58 8.55 -1.65 -4.45
CA VAL A 58 7.84 -0.61 -5.19
C VAL A 58 8.45 -0.39 -6.57
N ARG A 59 9.78 -0.45 -6.71
CA ARG A 59 10.46 -0.32 -8.01
C ARG A 59 10.12 -1.48 -8.93
N ASP A 60 10.18 -2.72 -8.44
CA ASP A 60 9.81 -3.92 -9.20
C ASP A 60 8.36 -3.85 -9.70
N LYS A 61 7.42 -3.52 -8.81
CA LYS A 61 5.99 -3.43 -9.16
C LYS A 61 5.64 -2.24 -10.04
N ARG A 62 6.45 -1.16 -10.06
CA ARG A 62 6.23 -0.03 -10.97
C ARG A 62 6.44 -0.43 -12.44
N SER A 63 7.29 -1.44 -12.69
CA SER A 63 7.51 -2.00 -14.03
C SER A 63 6.31 -2.82 -14.52
N SER A 64 5.52 -3.40 -13.61
CA SER A 64 4.40 -4.30 -13.93
C SER A 64 3.02 -3.63 -13.88
N ARG A 65 2.90 -2.30 -14.06
CA ARG A 65 1.58 -1.69 -14.33
C ARG A 65 1.04 -2.26 -15.66
N PRO A 66 -0.04 -3.07 -15.67
CA PRO A 66 -0.73 -3.31 -16.93
C PRO A 66 -1.29 -1.97 -17.42
N ARG A 67 -1.03 -1.66 -18.69
CA ARG A 67 -1.56 -0.47 -19.36
C ARG A 67 -3.08 -0.54 -19.48
#